data_AF-A0A7K1KMJ1-F1
#
_entry.id   AF-A0A7K1KMJ1-F1
#
_cell.length_a   1.000
_cell.length_b   1.000
_cell.length_c   1.000
_cell.angle_alpha   90.00
_cell.angle_beta   90.00
_cell.angle_gamma   90.00
#
_symmetry.space_group_name_H-M   'P 1'
#
loop_
_entity.id
_entity.type
_entity.pdbx_description
1 polymer ?
#
loop_
_entity_poly.entity_id
_entity_poly.type
_entity_poly.pdbx_seq_one_letter_code
_entity_poly.pdbx_strand_id
1 'polypeptide(L)'
;MGMNQNAAGLFQPGTDLAGSVYQLLTGTGISPGRGSEAEESARLKEFEASVKAQDILRRADADADALRTDREARRGTQNAAWGASGLAMSGSKELLRQSARIKDGQDEEDLRAEGAEAARDALNQGRAAGNLTRINGSVPISGAANTQGSILSSGSKIYKYGRWS
;
A
#
# COMPACT_ATOMS: atom_id res chain seq x y z
N MET A 1 29.19 -37.27 2.74
CA MET A 1 27.92 -36.89 3.41
C MET A 1 28.03 -35.42 3.77
N GLY A 2 27.41 -34.53 3.00
CA GLY A 2 27.41 -33.10 3.26
C GLY A 2 25.98 -32.60 3.16
N MET A 3 25.36 -32.32 4.30
CA MET A 3 24.09 -31.63 4.37
C MET A 3 24.06 -30.70 5.58
N ASN A 4 23.72 -29.45 5.29
CA ASN A 4 23.03 -28.48 6.15
C ASN A 4 23.79 -27.89 7.35
N GLN A 5 24.61 -26.87 7.07
CA GLN A 5 24.90 -25.80 8.04
C GLN A 5 24.39 -24.41 7.61
N ASN A 6 23.76 -24.27 6.45
CA ASN A 6 23.29 -22.96 5.94
C ASN A 6 21.82 -22.64 6.25
N ALA A 7 21.15 -23.40 7.11
CA ALA A 7 19.71 -23.23 7.39
C ALA A 7 19.38 -22.49 8.70
N ALA A 8 20.38 -22.05 9.48
CA ALA A 8 20.14 -21.47 10.81
C ALA A 8 20.20 -19.92 10.86
N GLY A 9 20.52 -19.23 9.75
CA GLY A 9 20.71 -17.78 9.74
C GLY A 9 19.59 -16.95 9.10
N LEU A 10 18.57 -17.58 8.51
CA LEU A 10 17.62 -16.90 7.62
C LEU A 10 16.17 -16.84 8.14
N PHE A 11 15.95 -17.04 9.44
CA PHE A 11 14.61 -16.99 10.03
C PHE A 11 14.62 -16.31 11.41
N GLN A 12 14.69 -14.98 11.43
CA GLN A 12 14.04 -14.17 12.47
C GLN A 12 13.51 -12.84 11.90
N PRO A 13 12.39 -12.82 11.15
CA PRO A 13 11.65 -11.60 10.86
C PRO A 13 10.43 -11.43 11.79
N GLY A 14 10.54 -11.82 13.07
CA GLY A 14 9.38 -11.89 13.98
C GLY A 14 9.55 -11.24 15.36
N THR A 15 10.77 -11.03 15.83
CA THR A 15 11.04 -10.54 17.20
C THR A 15 11.29 -9.04 17.27
N ASP A 16 11.77 -8.40 16.20
CA ASP A 16 12.04 -6.96 16.18
C ASP A 16 10.77 -6.10 16.11
N LEU A 17 9.69 -6.61 15.51
CA LEU A 17 8.37 -5.95 15.52
C LEU A 17 7.72 -5.98 16.90
N ALA A 18 7.91 -7.06 17.67
CA ALA A 18 7.36 -7.16 19.03
C ALA A 18 8.17 -6.32 20.05
N GLY A 19 9.50 -6.26 19.91
CA GLY A 19 10.36 -5.43 20.77
C GLY A 19 10.12 -3.93 20.59
N SER A 20 9.86 -3.49 19.36
CA SER A 20 9.50 -2.10 19.06
C SER A 20 8.11 -1.72 19.57
N VAL A 21 7.15 -2.66 19.58
CA VAL A 21 5.82 -2.46 20.21
C VAL A 21 5.94 -2.35 21.73
N TYR A 22 6.81 -3.12 22.39
CA TYR A 22 6.97 -3.06 23.84
C TYR A 22 7.69 -1.78 24.32
N GLN A 23 8.67 -1.28 23.54
CA GLN A 23 9.30 0.02 23.79
C GLN A 23 8.35 1.20 23.52
N LEU A 24 7.43 1.06 22.55
CA LEU A 24 6.37 2.04 22.31
C LEU A 24 5.36 2.08 23.49
N LEU A 25 5.06 0.93 24.10
CA LEU A 25 4.08 0.81 25.19
C LEU A 25 4.61 1.22 26.58
N THR A 26 5.91 1.07 26.84
CA THR A 26 6.45 1.17 28.22
C THR A 26 6.91 2.56 28.64
N GLY A 27 6.96 3.55 27.74
CA GLY A 27 6.99 4.98 28.11
C GLY A 27 8.03 5.39 29.16
N THR A 28 9.15 4.68 29.30
CA THR A 28 10.11 4.94 30.37
C THR A 28 11.06 6.07 29.98
N GLY A 29 10.67 7.31 30.32
CA GLY A 29 11.66 8.33 30.69
C GLY A 29 11.44 9.77 30.23
N ILE A 30 10.33 10.14 29.60
CA ILE A 30 10.11 11.54 29.18
C ILE A 30 8.76 12.00 29.73
N SER A 31 8.77 13.07 30.54
CA SER A 31 7.54 13.74 30.99
C SER A 31 6.58 13.91 29.82
N PRO A 32 5.30 13.46 29.91
CA PRO A 32 4.39 13.49 28.79
C PRO A 32 3.92 14.94 28.58
N GLY A 33 4.75 15.72 27.90
CA GLY A 33 4.26 16.89 27.19
C GLY A 33 3.33 16.40 26.08
N ARG A 34 2.23 17.10 25.82
CA ARG A 34 1.22 16.82 24.76
C ARG A 34 1.78 16.40 23.38
N GLY A 35 3.06 16.67 23.11
CA GLY A 35 3.78 16.14 21.94
C GLY A 35 3.92 14.61 21.90
N SER A 36 3.92 13.89 23.03
CA SER A 36 4.00 12.42 23.04
C SER A 36 2.68 11.77 22.62
N GLU A 37 1.55 12.26 23.12
CA GLU A 37 0.20 11.76 22.78
C GLU A 37 -0.18 12.09 21.32
N ALA A 38 0.18 13.28 20.84
CA ALA A 38 -0.03 13.68 19.45
C ALA A 38 0.79 12.85 18.46
N GLU A 39 2.03 12.49 18.84
CA GLU A 39 2.89 11.62 18.03
C GLU A 39 2.38 10.18 18.03
N GLU A 40 1.94 9.66 19.17
CA GLU A 40 1.37 8.32 19.26
C GLU A 40 0.07 8.20 18.45
N SER A 41 -0.84 9.17 18.57
CA SER A 41 -2.06 9.21 17.77
C SER A 41 -1.81 9.42 16.27
N ALA A 42 -0.76 10.18 15.89
CA ALA A 42 -0.35 10.29 14.49
C ALA A 42 0.17 8.96 13.93
N ARG A 43 0.98 8.23 14.71
CA ARG A 43 1.48 6.90 14.34
C ARG A 43 0.36 5.87 14.19
N LEU A 44 -0.65 5.91 15.06
CA LEU A 44 -1.82 5.04 14.94
C LEU A 44 -2.57 5.28 13.61
N LYS A 45 -2.77 6.54 13.21
CA LYS A 45 -3.43 6.87 11.93
C LYS A 45 -2.62 6.40 10.71
N GLU A 46 -1.29 6.53 10.77
CA GLU A 46 -0.41 6.02 9.71
C GLU A 46 -0.43 4.49 9.65
N PHE A 47 -0.48 3.82 10.81
CA PHE A 47 -0.61 2.37 10.90
C PHE A 47 -1.96 1.88 10.34
N GLU A 48 -3.08 2.48 10.76
CA GLU A 48 -4.42 2.14 10.24
C GLU A 48 -4.49 2.31 8.72
N ALA A 49 -3.90 3.38 8.18
CA ALA A 49 -3.81 3.58 6.74
C ALA A 49 -2.96 2.50 6.05
N SER A 50 -1.88 2.03 6.68
CA SER A 50 -1.09 0.92 6.16
C SER A 50 -1.87 -0.40 6.11
N VAL A 51 -2.65 -0.70 7.15
CA VAL A 51 -3.52 -1.89 7.20
C VAL A 51 -4.58 -1.81 6.12
N LYS A 52 -5.24 -0.66 6.00
CA LYS A 52 -6.24 -0.42 4.94
C LYS A 52 -5.64 -0.56 3.54
N ALA A 53 -4.44 -0.03 3.30
CA ALA A 53 -3.76 -0.18 2.01
C ALA A 53 -3.45 -1.64 1.69
N GLN A 54 -2.99 -2.43 2.66
CA GLN A 54 -2.77 -3.86 2.47
C GLN A 54 -4.07 -4.63 2.18
N ASP A 55 -5.17 -4.27 2.85
CA ASP A 55 -6.48 -4.87 2.59
C ASP A 55 -7.01 -4.53 1.20
N ILE A 56 -6.77 -3.31 0.71
CA ILE A 56 -7.12 -2.90 -0.67
C ILE A 56 -6.34 -3.76 -1.67
N LEU A 57 -5.02 -3.90 -1.49
CA LEU A 57 -4.19 -4.73 -2.37
C LEU A 57 -4.68 -6.18 -2.38
N ARG A 58 -4.94 -6.75 -1.20
CA ARG A 58 -5.43 -8.13 -1.08
C ARG A 58 -6.77 -8.33 -1.79
N ARG A 59 -7.68 -7.35 -1.72
CA ARG A 59 -8.97 -7.41 -2.42
C ARG A 59 -8.78 -7.31 -3.93
N ALA A 60 -7.94 -6.39 -4.41
CA ALA A 60 -7.66 -6.26 -5.83
C ALA A 60 -7.05 -7.55 -6.42
N ASP A 61 -6.15 -8.20 -5.69
CA ASP A 61 -5.61 -9.52 -6.08
C ASP A 61 -6.70 -10.59 -6.12
N ALA A 62 -7.55 -10.65 -5.09
CA ALA A 62 -8.65 -11.61 -5.03
C ALA A 62 -9.68 -11.39 -6.16
N ASP A 63 -9.99 -10.14 -6.50
CA ASP A 63 -10.91 -9.78 -7.58
C ASP A 63 -10.31 -10.14 -8.95
N ALA A 64 -9.02 -9.91 -9.15
CA ALA A 64 -8.31 -10.34 -10.36
C ALA A 64 -8.30 -11.88 -10.51
N ASP A 65 -8.06 -12.61 -9.43
CA ASP A 65 -8.09 -14.09 -9.44
C ASP A 65 -9.50 -14.65 -9.68
N ALA A 66 -10.53 -14.02 -9.09
CA ALA A 66 -11.92 -14.37 -9.34
C ALA A 66 -12.30 -14.14 -10.82
N LEU A 67 -11.88 -13.00 -11.39
CA LEU A 67 -12.09 -12.68 -12.80
C LEU A 67 -11.40 -13.69 -13.72
N ARG A 68 -10.17 -14.06 -13.41
CA ARG A 68 -9.43 -15.09 -14.13
C ARG A 68 -10.17 -16.42 -14.13
N THR A 69 -10.66 -16.85 -12.96
CA THR A 69 -11.38 -18.12 -12.80
C THR A 69 -12.67 -18.15 -13.61
N ASP A 70 -13.48 -17.08 -13.57
CA ASP A 70 -14.70 -16.96 -14.38
C ASP A 70 -14.40 -16.99 -15.88
N ARG A 71 -13.34 -16.31 -16.33
CA ARG A 71 -12.90 -16.34 -17.73
C ARG A 71 -12.40 -17.71 -18.16
N GLU A 72 -11.64 -18.41 -17.32
CA GLU A 72 -11.21 -19.78 -17.58
C GLU A 72 -12.41 -20.72 -17.77
N ALA A 73 -13.43 -20.60 -16.91
CA ALA A 73 -14.67 -21.36 -17.04
C ALA A 73 -15.40 -21.06 -18.37
N ARG A 74 -15.56 -19.78 -18.72
CA ARG A 74 -16.17 -19.35 -20.00
C ARG A 74 -15.38 -19.82 -21.22
N ARG A 75 -14.04 -19.80 -21.16
CA ARG A 75 -13.20 -20.32 -22.23
C ARG A 75 -13.35 -21.84 -22.37
N GLY A 76 -13.47 -22.56 -21.26
CA GLY A 76 -13.75 -23.99 -21.25
C GLY A 76 -15.03 -24.33 -22.04
N THR A 77 -16.13 -23.62 -21.75
CA THR A 77 -17.41 -23.85 -22.44
C THR A 77 -17.36 -23.48 -23.92
N GLN A 78 -16.73 -22.35 -24.28
CA GLN A 78 -16.57 -21.93 -25.68
C GLN A 78 -15.71 -22.91 -26.48
N ASN A 79 -14.59 -23.37 -25.92
CA ASN A 79 -13.72 -24.33 -26.58
C ASN A 79 -14.41 -25.68 -26.79
N ALA A 80 -15.20 -26.16 -25.80
CA ALA A 80 -16.01 -27.36 -25.95
C ALA A 80 -17.04 -27.24 -27.08
N ALA A 81 -17.71 -26.09 -27.20
CA ALA A 81 -18.64 -25.83 -28.29
C ALA A 81 -17.95 -25.83 -29.66
N TRP A 82 -16.75 -25.25 -29.77
CA TRP A 82 -15.96 -25.30 -31.01
C TRP A 82 -15.50 -26.72 -31.35
N GLY A 83 -15.12 -27.51 -30.34
CA GLY A 83 -14.81 -28.93 -30.49
C GLY A 83 -15.99 -29.72 -31.08
N ALA A 84 -17.18 -29.54 -30.52
CA ALA A 84 -18.40 -30.17 -31.03
C ALA A 84 -18.74 -29.78 -32.48
N SER A 85 -18.41 -28.55 -32.89
CA SER A 85 -18.62 -28.06 -34.26
C SER A 85 -17.52 -28.41 -35.27
N GLY A 86 -16.45 -29.12 -34.87
CA GLY A 86 -15.30 -29.42 -35.72
C GLY A 86 -14.41 -28.21 -36.06
N LEU A 87 -14.69 -27.03 -35.47
CA LEU A 87 -13.97 -25.78 -35.72
C LEU A 87 -12.80 -25.56 -34.76
N ALA A 88 -12.50 -26.51 -33.88
CA ALA A 88 -11.48 -26.37 -32.85
C ALA A 88 -10.07 -26.04 -33.38
N MET A 89 -9.73 -26.53 -34.59
CA MET A 89 -8.43 -26.30 -35.25
C MET A 89 -8.47 -25.21 -36.33
N SER A 90 -9.57 -24.45 -36.46
CA SER A 90 -9.63 -23.36 -37.44
C SER A 90 -8.71 -22.20 -37.02
N GLY A 91 -7.84 -21.75 -37.93
CA GLY A 91 -6.94 -20.61 -37.69
C GLY A 91 -7.68 -19.32 -37.34
N SER A 92 -8.90 -19.12 -37.85
CA SER A 92 -9.72 -17.95 -37.49
C SER A 92 -10.24 -17.99 -36.04
N LYS A 93 -10.48 -19.19 -35.48
CA LYS A 93 -10.82 -19.36 -34.06
C LYS A 93 -9.60 -19.20 -33.17
N GLU A 94 -8.41 -19.59 -33.65
CA GLU A 94 -7.17 -19.39 -32.91
C GLU A 94 -6.85 -17.90 -32.71
N LEU A 95 -7.04 -17.06 -33.73
CA LEU A 95 -6.90 -15.60 -33.60
C LEU A 95 -7.87 -15.02 -32.57
N LEU A 96 -9.12 -15.48 -32.54
CA LEU A 96 -10.10 -15.06 -31.54
C LEU A 96 -9.66 -15.46 -30.12
N ARG A 97 -9.14 -16.68 -29.91
CA ARG A 97 -8.58 -17.12 -28.62
C ARG A 97 -7.44 -16.23 -28.17
N GLN A 98 -6.51 -15.91 -29.08
CA GLN A 98 -5.37 -15.06 -28.75
C GLN A 98 -5.80 -13.64 -28.37
N SER A 99 -6.71 -13.04 -29.14
CA SER A 99 -7.24 -11.71 -28.83
C SER A 99 -7.95 -11.67 -27.46
N ALA A 100 -8.74 -12.70 -27.15
CA ALA A 100 -9.42 -12.81 -25.87
C ALA A 100 -8.41 -12.93 -24.71
N ARG A 101 -7.35 -13.74 -24.85
CA ARG A 101 -6.30 -13.86 -23.81
C ARG A 101 -5.57 -12.55 -23.54
N ILE A 102 -5.28 -11.77 -24.58
CA ILE A 102 -4.61 -10.47 -24.43
C ILE A 102 -5.52 -9.52 -23.65
N LYS A 103 -6.79 -9.41 -24.05
CA LYS A 103 -7.75 -8.56 -23.36
C LYS A 103 -7.99 -9.01 -21.91
N ASP A 104 -8.09 -10.32 -21.69
CA ASP A 104 -8.25 -10.88 -20.35
C ASP A 104 -7.06 -10.48 -19.46
N GLY A 105 -5.83 -10.56 -19.98
CA GLY A 105 -4.63 -10.14 -19.27
C GLY A 105 -4.63 -8.64 -18.95
N GLN A 106 -5.05 -7.80 -19.90
CA GLN A 106 -5.17 -6.35 -19.69
C GLN A 106 -6.18 -6.02 -18.59
N ASP A 107 -7.39 -6.57 -18.68
CA ASP A 107 -8.44 -6.31 -17.69
C ASP A 107 -8.05 -6.82 -16.28
N GLU A 108 -7.26 -7.91 -16.17
CA GLU A 108 -6.71 -8.38 -14.89
C GLU A 108 -5.60 -7.45 -14.35
N GLU A 109 -4.77 -6.90 -15.23
CA GLU A 109 -3.73 -5.95 -14.86
C GLU A 109 -4.31 -4.60 -14.43
N ASP A 110 -5.36 -4.14 -15.12
CA ASP A 110 -6.09 -2.92 -14.80
C ASP A 110 -6.66 -2.98 -13.38
N LEU A 111 -7.27 -4.09 -12.97
CA LEU A 111 -7.77 -4.26 -11.59
C LEU A 111 -6.65 -4.17 -10.54
N ARG A 112 -5.49 -4.78 -10.81
CA ARG A 112 -4.34 -4.70 -9.91
C ARG A 112 -3.76 -3.28 -9.87
N ALA A 113 -3.73 -2.59 -11.01
CA ALA A 113 -3.28 -1.21 -11.11
C ALA A 113 -4.20 -0.25 -10.34
N GLU A 114 -5.52 -0.35 -10.53
CA GLU A 114 -6.52 0.42 -9.78
C GLU A 114 -6.41 0.18 -8.27
N GLY A 115 -6.23 -1.09 -7.86
CA GLY A 115 -6.00 -1.45 -6.46
C GLY A 115 -4.72 -0.82 -5.91
N ALA A 116 -3.63 -0.82 -6.68
CA ALA A 116 -2.37 -0.20 -6.29
C ALA A 116 -2.46 1.32 -6.15
N GLU A 117 -3.20 1.99 -7.04
CA GLU A 117 -3.48 3.43 -6.95
C GLU A 117 -4.31 3.75 -5.71
N ALA A 118 -5.40 3.01 -5.47
CA ALA A 118 -6.24 3.19 -4.29
C ALA A 118 -5.47 2.94 -2.97
N ALA A 119 -4.56 1.97 -2.95
CA ALA A 119 -3.68 1.72 -1.81
C ALA A 119 -2.70 2.88 -1.55
N ARG A 120 -2.12 3.45 -2.61
CA ARG A 120 -1.25 4.64 -2.51
C ARG A 120 -2.02 5.84 -1.96
N ASP A 121 -3.24 6.06 -2.44
CA ASP A 121 -4.09 7.15 -1.97
C ASP A 121 -4.45 6.99 -0.50
N ALA A 122 -4.79 5.78 -0.06
CA ALA A 122 -5.04 5.49 1.35
C ALA A 122 -3.82 5.80 2.24
N LEU A 123 -2.61 5.44 1.80
CA LEU A 123 -1.36 5.76 2.51
C LEU A 123 -1.13 7.27 2.57
N ASN A 124 -1.34 7.98 1.46
CA ASN A 124 -1.15 9.43 1.39
C ASN A 124 -2.12 10.17 2.31
N GLN A 125 -3.39 9.75 2.34
CA GLN A 125 -4.39 10.29 3.26
C GLN A 125 -4.02 10.02 4.73
N GLY A 126 -3.56 8.82 5.05
CA GLY A 126 -3.09 8.46 6.39
C GLY A 126 -1.93 9.33 6.86
N ARG A 127 -0.90 9.50 6.02
CA ARG A 127 0.24 10.39 6.30
C ARG A 127 -0.18 11.84 6.47
N ALA A 128 -1.09 12.34 5.63
CA ALA A 128 -1.62 13.69 5.76
C ALA A 128 -2.38 13.87 7.08
N ALA A 129 -3.22 12.90 7.48
CA ALA A 129 -3.94 12.92 8.74
C ALA A 129 -3.01 12.81 9.96
N GLY A 130 -1.97 11.97 9.88
CA GLY A 130 -0.93 11.88 10.90
C GLY A 130 -0.20 13.21 11.07
N ASN A 131 0.25 13.82 9.98
CA ASN A 131 0.91 15.13 9.99
C ASN A 131 0.02 16.24 10.58
N LEU A 132 -1.27 16.28 10.22
CA LEU A 132 -2.22 17.22 10.82
C LEU A 132 -2.35 17.03 12.33
N THR A 133 -2.31 15.78 12.80
CA THR A 133 -2.37 15.45 14.23
C THR A 133 -1.14 15.96 14.97
N ARG A 134 0.06 15.78 14.39
CA ARG A 134 1.32 16.33 14.92
C ARG A 134 1.28 17.87 14.98
N ILE A 135 0.80 18.52 13.92
CA ILE A 135 0.70 20.00 13.86
C ILE A 135 -0.28 20.53 14.91
N ASN A 136 -1.47 19.92 15.03
CA ASN A 136 -2.48 20.40 15.97
C ASN A 136 -2.10 20.11 17.44
N GLY A 137 -1.42 19.00 17.70
CA GLY A 137 -0.93 18.65 19.04
C GLY A 137 0.29 19.46 19.50
N SER A 138 0.97 20.16 18.59
CA SER A 138 2.16 20.98 18.89
C SER A 138 1.87 22.47 19.11
N VAL A 139 0.61 22.91 19.05
CA VAL A 139 0.22 24.30 19.36
C VAL A 139 0.18 24.49 20.88
N PRO A 140 1.06 25.30 21.49
CA PRO A 140 0.95 25.62 22.91
C PRO A 140 -0.25 26.56 23.13
N ILE A 141 -1.10 26.24 24.11
CA ILE A 141 -2.10 27.18 24.66
C ILE A 141 -1.36 28.25 25.45
N SER A 142 -0.74 29.21 24.76
CA SER A 142 -0.35 30.52 25.31
C SER A 142 0.37 31.32 24.23
N GLY A 143 -0.40 32.06 23.43
CA GLY A 143 0.01 33.37 22.87
C GLY A 143 1.29 33.49 22.03
N ALA A 144 2.01 32.42 21.72
CA ALA A 144 3.22 32.45 20.91
C ALA A 144 3.00 31.62 19.65
N ALA A 145 2.69 32.33 18.57
CA ALA A 145 2.68 31.79 17.23
C ALA A 145 4.07 31.24 16.87
N ASN A 146 4.38 29.99 17.23
CA ASN A 146 5.42 29.21 16.59
C ASN A 146 4.93 28.79 15.20
N THR A 147 4.90 29.80 14.33
CA THR A 147 4.82 29.76 12.87
C THR A 147 6.09 29.13 12.27
N GLN A 148 6.59 28.04 12.85
CA GLN A 148 7.66 27.21 12.26
C GLN A 148 7.14 25.91 11.64
N GLY A 149 5.87 25.55 11.86
CA GLY A 149 5.24 24.35 11.31
C GLY A 149 4.15 24.59 10.27
N SER A 150 3.97 25.84 9.79
CA SER A 150 2.99 26.14 8.76
C SER A 150 3.22 25.24 7.54
N ILE A 151 2.16 24.56 7.10
CA ILE A 151 2.06 23.74 5.87
C ILE A 151 2.61 24.44 4.62
N LEU A 152 2.82 25.76 4.67
CA LEU A 152 3.45 26.60 3.64
C LEU A 152 5.01 26.58 3.64
N SER A 153 5.68 25.94 4.61
CA SER A 153 7.15 25.93 4.71
C SER A 153 7.85 24.80 3.96
N SER A 154 7.14 23.77 3.48
CA SER A 154 7.78 22.64 2.80
C SER A 154 8.28 22.98 1.38
N GLY A 155 7.86 24.12 0.81
CA GLY A 155 8.30 24.61 -0.51
C GLY A 155 9.09 25.93 -0.52
N SER A 156 9.20 26.65 0.60
CA SER A 156 9.71 28.03 0.62
C SER A 156 11.15 28.21 1.12
N LYS A 157 11.87 27.13 1.46
CA LYS A 157 13.31 27.22 1.82
C LYS A 157 14.26 27.46 0.65
N ILE A 158 13.77 27.61 -0.58
CA ILE A 158 14.63 27.79 -1.77
C ILE A 158 15.12 29.26 -1.92
N TYR A 159 14.42 30.25 -1.36
CA TYR A 159 14.71 31.68 -1.62
C TYR A 159 15.25 32.48 -0.44
N LYS A 160 15.96 31.87 0.53
CA LYS A 160 16.59 32.63 1.62
C LYS A 160 18.08 32.95 1.43
N TYR A 161 18.72 32.42 0.39
CA TYR A 161 20.12 32.72 0.05
C TYR A 161 20.22 33.39 -1.33
N GLY A 162 19.80 34.64 -1.42
CA GLY A 162 19.77 35.36 -2.70
C GLY A 162 19.61 36.87 -2.59
N ARG A 163 20.25 37.50 -1.60
CA ARG A 163 20.62 38.93 -1.66
C ARG A 163 21.72 39.19 -0.63
N TRP A 164 22.96 39.08 -1.09
CA TRP A 164 24.06 39.80 -0.49
C TRP A 164 23.93 41.26 -0.92
N SER A 165 23.80 42.16 0.04
CA SER A 165 24.14 43.58 -0.09
C SER A 165 25.59 43.76 0.30
#